data_AF-A0A8T3SB99-F1
#
_entry.id   AF-A0A8T3SB99-F1
#
_cell.length_a   1.000
_cell.length_b   1.000
_cell.length_c   1.000
_cell.angle_alpha   90.00
_cell.angle_beta   90.00
_cell.angle_gamma   90.00
#
_symmetry.space_group_name_H-M   'P 1'
#
loop_
_entity.id
_entity.type
_entity.pdbx_description
1 polymer ?
#
loop_
_entity_poly.entity_id
_entity_poly.type
_entity_poly.pdbx_seq_one_letter_code
_entity_poly.pdbx_strand_id
1 'polypeptide(L)'
;MLFRRRHGMNASAGEALSRVLATPIFEVLPLKGAIDHAAFLPPGARVSVTASPVKSIEATVGLCAQLQAAGFQAVPHLSARMVRDRAHLTDLLASLEGAGVRGA
;
A
#
# COMPACT_ATOMS: atom_id res chain seq x y z
N MET A 1 16.71 39.24 8.02
CA MET A 1 16.53 37.89 7.46
C MET A 1 16.90 36.87 8.53
N LEU A 2 15.91 36.21 9.15
CA LEU A 2 16.13 35.21 10.19
C LEU A 2 16.23 33.82 9.54
N PHE A 3 17.45 33.39 9.21
CA PHE A 3 17.69 31.98 8.94
C PHE A 3 17.52 31.21 10.26
N ARG A 4 16.37 30.56 10.42
CA ARG A 4 16.12 29.61 11.51
C ARG A 4 17.18 28.51 11.40
N ARG A 5 18.17 28.51 12.31
CA ARG A 5 19.14 27.41 12.42
C ARG A 5 18.35 26.11 12.46
N ARG A 6 18.53 25.24 11.47
CA ARG A 6 18.13 23.84 11.59
C ARG A 6 18.86 23.33 12.82
N HIS A 7 18.13 23.04 13.91
CA HIS A 7 18.68 22.18 14.94
C HIS A 7 19.00 20.87 14.22
N GLY A 8 20.30 20.63 13.97
CA GLY A 8 20.74 19.35 13.44
C GLY A 8 20.22 18.27 14.39
N MET A 9 19.63 17.22 13.84
CA MET A 9 19.23 16.08 14.66
C MET A 9 20.48 15.55 15.37
N ASN A 10 20.42 15.44 16.69
CA ASN A 10 21.49 14.77 17.43
C ASN A 10 21.46 13.27 17.09
N ALA A 11 22.53 12.55 17.44
CA ALA A 11 22.69 11.14 17.09
C ALA A 11 21.49 10.27 17.54
N SER A 12 20.98 10.50 18.76
CA SER A 12 19.84 9.73 19.28
C SER A 12 18.54 10.01 18.51
N ALA A 13 18.29 11.26 18.10
CA ALA A 13 17.15 11.58 17.24
C ALA A 13 17.30 10.95 15.85
N GLY A 14 18.52 10.92 15.30
CA GLY A 14 18.82 10.25 14.02
C GLY A 14 18.58 8.74 14.06
N GLU A 15 19.00 8.09 15.14
CA GLU A 15 18.74 6.66 15.37
C GLU A 15 17.24 6.36 15.55
N ALA A 16 16.53 7.20 16.30
CA ALA A 16 15.09 7.05 16.49
C ALA A 16 14.34 7.16 15.16
N LEU A 17 14.69 8.13 14.32
CA LEU A 17 14.11 8.28 13.00
C LEU A 17 14.41 7.08 12.09
N SER A 18 15.66 6.62 12.09
CA SER A 18 16.08 5.45 11.30
C SER A 18 15.29 4.20 11.69
N ARG A 19 15.01 3.99 12.99
CA ARG A 19 14.18 2.87 13.45
C ARG A 19 12.74 2.98 12.96
N VAL A 20 12.13 4.16 13.01
CA VAL A 20 10.74 4.37 12.54
C VAL A 20 10.62 4.14 11.03
N LEU A 21 11.64 4.53 10.27
CA LEU A 21 11.68 4.38 8.81
C LEU A 21 12.24 3.03 8.34
N ALA A 22 12.57 2.10 9.24
CA ALA A 22 13.15 0.81 8.87
C ALA A 22 12.14 -0.11 8.17
N THR A 23 10.84 -0.02 8.51
CA THR A 23 9.77 -0.86 7.97
C THR A 23 8.50 -0.06 7.67
N PRO A 24 8.56 0.92 6.74
CA PRO A 24 7.40 1.74 6.41
C PRO A 24 6.37 0.92 5.61
N ILE A 25 5.14 1.44 5.57
CA ILE A 25 4.11 0.99 4.65
C ILE A 25 3.98 2.07 3.57
N PHE A 26 4.00 1.66 2.31
CA PHE A 26 3.83 2.56 1.18
C PHE A 26 2.41 2.48 0.66
N GLU A 27 1.75 3.62 0.44
CA GLU A 27 0.42 3.67 -0.17
C GLU A 27 0.55 3.88 -1.68
N VAL A 28 -0.16 3.07 -2.47
CA VAL A 28 -0.24 3.20 -3.92
C VAL A 28 -1.70 3.32 -4.35
N LEU A 29 -1.98 4.24 -5.28
CA LEU A 29 -3.29 4.40 -5.88
C LEU A 29 -3.41 3.53 -7.14
N PRO A 30 -4.58 2.94 -7.44
CA PRO A 30 -4.83 2.14 -8.64
C PRO A 30 -4.96 3.01 -9.91
N LEU A 31 -3.86 3.69 -10.26
CA LEU A 31 -3.71 4.53 -11.44
C LEU A 31 -2.81 3.85 -12.48
N LYS A 32 -2.81 4.40 -13.70
CA LYS A 32 -1.93 3.92 -14.77
C LYS A 32 -0.46 4.04 -14.32
N GLY A 33 0.31 2.97 -14.49
CA GLY A 33 1.73 2.94 -14.12
C GLY A 33 1.99 2.63 -12.63
N ALA A 34 0.97 2.34 -11.83
CA ALA A 34 1.13 2.05 -10.40
C ALA A 34 2.15 0.92 -10.13
N ILE A 35 2.10 -0.16 -10.92
CA ILE A 35 3.03 -1.29 -10.79
C ILE A 35 4.46 -0.91 -11.18
N ASP A 36 4.63 -0.12 -12.24
CA ASP A 36 5.94 0.35 -12.71
C ASP A 36 6.57 1.27 -11.65
N HIS A 37 5.77 2.10 -10.98
CA HIS A 37 6.23 2.94 -9.89
C HIS A 37 6.51 2.15 -8.61
N ALA A 38 5.76 1.08 -8.34
CA ALA A 38 6.03 0.21 -7.20
C ALA A 38 7.41 -0.48 -7.30
N ALA A 39 7.95 -0.66 -8.51
CA ALA A 39 9.28 -1.21 -8.72
C ALA A 39 10.42 -0.36 -8.13
N PHE A 40 10.18 0.91 -7.77
CA PHE A 40 11.15 1.75 -7.06
C PHE A 40 11.13 1.55 -5.54
N LEU A 41 10.17 0.80 -5.01
CA LEU A 41 10.07 0.50 -3.59
C LEU A 41 11.08 -0.58 -3.18
N PRO A 42 11.45 -0.65 -1.89
CA PRO A 42 12.29 -1.73 -1.39
C PRO A 42 11.68 -3.11 -1.72
N PRO A 43 12.48 -4.11 -2.10
CA PRO A 43 12.00 -5.47 -2.31
C PRO A 43 11.26 -6.01 -1.08
N GLY A 44 10.12 -6.66 -1.28
CA GLY A 44 9.32 -7.22 -0.18
C GLY A 44 8.62 -6.15 0.69
N ALA A 45 8.64 -4.88 0.31
CA ALA A 45 7.96 -3.82 1.04
C ALA A 45 6.46 -4.11 1.19
N ARG A 46 5.88 -3.61 2.30
CA ARG A 46 4.44 -3.61 2.50
C ARG A 46 3.82 -2.45 1.73
N VAL A 47 2.84 -2.78 0.88
CA VAL A 47 2.19 -1.82 -0.02
C VAL A 47 0.69 -1.87 0.21
N SER A 48 0.13 -0.81 0.81
CA SER A 48 -1.31 -0.64 0.90
C SER A 48 -1.86 -0.03 -0.40
N VAL A 49 -3.02 -0.49 -0.84
CA VAL A 49 -3.64 -0.07 -2.10
C VAL A 49 -4.96 0.64 -1.84
N THR A 50 -5.06 1.89 -2.32
CA THR A 50 -6.23 2.74 -2.10
C THR A 50 -7.49 2.18 -2.77
N ALA A 51 -8.62 2.19 -2.05
CA ALA A 51 -9.97 2.07 -2.62
C ALA A 51 -10.41 3.43 -3.18
N SER A 52 -10.00 3.74 -4.42
CA SER A 52 -10.31 5.02 -5.04
C SER A 52 -11.79 5.07 -5.46
N PRO A 53 -12.57 6.11 -5.08
CA PRO A 53 -13.99 6.20 -5.47
C PRO A 53 -14.20 6.46 -6.97
N VAL A 54 -13.15 6.86 -7.70
CA VAL A 54 -13.19 7.06 -9.16
C VAL A 54 -12.74 5.80 -9.94
N LYS A 55 -12.45 4.71 -9.23
CA LYS A 55 -12.14 3.39 -9.79
C LYS A 55 -13.09 2.36 -9.18
N SER A 56 -13.10 1.14 -9.74
CA SER A 56 -13.85 0.04 -9.16
C SER A 56 -13.06 -0.63 -8.03
N ILE A 57 -13.74 -1.37 -7.15
CA ILE A 57 -13.06 -2.08 -6.06
C ILE A 57 -12.20 -3.25 -6.61
N GLU A 58 -12.61 -3.81 -7.74
CA GLU A 58 -11.87 -4.84 -8.48
C GLU A 58 -10.56 -4.29 -9.02
N ALA A 59 -10.46 -2.99 -9.32
CA ALA A 59 -9.18 -2.38 -9.70
C ALA A 59 -8.19 -2.37 -8.53
N THR A 60 -8.66 -2.14 -7.30
CA THR A 60 -7.86 -2.26 -6.08
C THR A 60 -7.42 -3.72 -5.86
N VAL A 61 -8.35 -4.68 -5.92
CA VAL A 61 -8.05 -6.11 -5.76
C VAL A 61 -7.07 -6.61 -6.82
N GLY A 62 -7.28 -6.23 -8.08
CA GLY A 62 -6.40 -6.60 -9.19
C GLY A 62 -4.99 -6.04 -9.04
N LEU A 63 -4.84 -4.80 -8.59
CA LEU A 63 -3.51 -4.23 -8.32
C LEU A 63 -2.83 -4.93 -7.13
N CYS A 64 -3.57 -5.27 -6.06
CA CYS A 64 -3.02 -6.07 -4.97
C CYS A 64 -2.48 -7.42 -5.46
N ALA A 65 -3.21 -8.12 -6.32
CA ALA A 65 -2.75 -9.39 -6.90
C ALA A 65 -1.47 -9.21 -7.72
N GLN A 66 -1.37 -8.15 -8.54
CA GLN A 66 -0.17 -7.84 -9.31
C GLN A 66 1.04 -7.54 -8.40
N LEU A 67 0.85 -6.73 -7.35
CA LEU A 67 1.89 -6.42 -6.38
C LEU A 67 2.36 -7.67 -5.62
N GLN A 68 1.43 -8.54 -5.23
CA GLN A 68 1.73 -9.79 -4.55
C GLN A 68 2.54 -10.73 -5.44
N ALA A 69 2.18 -10.85 -6.72
CA ALA A 69 2.93 -11.61 -7.72
C ALA A 69 4.32 -11.01 -8.01
N ALA A 70 4.47 -9.69 -7.91
CA ALA A 70 5.75 -8.99 -8.03
C ALA A 70 6.65 -9.10 -6.78
N GLY A 71 6.20 -9.81 -5.73
CA GLY A 71 6.99 -10.06 -4.52
C GLY A 71 6.81 -9.02 -3.41
N PHE A 72 5.85 -8.11 -3.51
CA PHE A 72 5.48 -7.19 -2.43
C PHE A 72 4.53 -7.85 -1.42
N GLN A 73 4.36 -7.24 -0.24
CA GLN A 73 3.31 -7.59 0.70
C GLN A 73 2.12 -6.64 0.51
N ALA A 74 1.19 -7.01 -0.37
CA ALA A 74 0.04 -6.15 -0.70
C ALA A 74 -1.02 -6.15 0.41
N VAL A 75 -1.63 -4.99 0.68
CA VAL A 75 -2.72 -4.81 1.64
C VAL A 75 -3.87 -4.04 0.98
N PRO A 76 -5.02 -4.66 0.69
CA PRO A 76 -6.14 -3.97 0.04
C PRO A 76 -6.89 -3.07 1.02
N HIS A 77 -7.19 -1.83 0.64
CA HIS A 77 -8.30 -1.10 1.26
C HIS A 77 -9.63 -1.59 0.67
N LEU A 78 -10.56 -2.02 1.53
CA LEU A 78 -11.91 -2.43 1.12
C LEU A 78 -12.95 -1.42 1.62
N SER A 79 -13.42 -0.55 0.71
CA SER A 79 -14.47 0.41 1.04
C SER A 79 -15.84 -0.26 1.03
N ALA A 80 -16.50 -0.31 2.19
CA ALA A 80 -17.84 -0.89 2.32
C ALA A 80 -18.86 -0.25 1.35
N ARG A 81 -18.71 1.04 1.02
CA ARG A 81 -19.60 1.75 0.08
C ARG A 81 -19.49 1.24 -1.36
N MET A 82 -18.37 0.60 -1.71
CA MET A 82 -18.12 0.05 -3.05
C MET A 82 -18.46 -1.44 -3.12
N VAL A 83 -18.83 -2.05 -1.98
CA VAL A 83 -19.24 -3.45 -1.90
C VAL A 83 -20.77 -3.53 -2.03
N ARG A 84 -21.23 -4.07 -3.16
CA ARG A 84 -22.66 -4.25 -3.49
C ARG A 84 -23.44 -5.07 -2.46
N ASP A 85 -22.91 -6.23 -2.08
CA ASP A 85 -23.55 -7.19 -1.17
C ASP A 85 -22.54 -8.21 -0.61
N ARG A 86 -23.03 -9.16 0.19
CA ARG A 86 -22.19 -10.21 0.80
C ARG A 86 -21.59 -11.17 -0.21
N ALA A 87 -22.30 -11.50 -1.30
CA ALA A 87 -21.76 -12.37 -2.33
C ALA A 87 -20.59 -11.68 -3.03
N HIS A 88 -20.75 -10.41 -3.38
CA HIS A 88 -19.67 -9.59 -3.94
C HIS A 88 -18.46 -9.51 -3.00
N LEU A 89 -18.64 -9.28 -1.70
CA LEU A 89 -17.53 -9.33 -0.74
C LEU A 89 -16.83 -10.69 -0.72
N THR A 90 -17.60 -11.77 -0.77
CA THR A 90 -17.05 -13.14 -0.78
C THR A 90 -16.17 -13.37 -2.00
N ASP A 91 -16.62 -12.91 -3.18
CA ASP A 91 -15.85 -13.02 -4.43
C ASP A 91 -14.55 -12.20 -4.37
N LEU A 92 -14.59 -10.98 -3.82
CA LEU A 92 -13.40 -10.14 -3.65
C LEU A 92 -12.37 -10.79 -2.72
N LEU A 93 -12.82 -11.35 -1.59
CA LEU A 93 -11.96 -12.03 -0.63
C LEU A 93 -11.36 -13.32 -1.21
N ALA A 94 -12.16 -14.11 -1.92
CA ALA A 94 -11.68 -15.32 -2.59
C ALA A 94 -10.60 -15.01 -3.65
N SER A 95 -10.78 -13.90 -4.39
CA SER A 95 -9.78 -13.41 -5.35
C SER A 95 -8.46 -13.02 -4.67
N LEU A 96 -8.54 -12.28 -3.55
CA LEU A 96 -7.37 -11.89 -2.76
C LEU A 96 -6.65 -13.11 -2.17
N GLU A 97 -7.40 -14.06 -1.61
CA GLU A 97 -6.86 -15.31 -1.06
C GLU A 97 -6.18 -16.15 -2.15
N GLY A 98 -6.83 -16.31 -3.31
CA GLY A 98 -6.27 -17.02 -4.45
C GLY A 98 -4.99 -16.37 -5.00
N ALA A 99 -4.85 -15.06 -4.85
CA ALA A 99 -3.63 -14.32 -5.19
C ALA A 99 -2.54 -14.37 -4.09
N GLY A 100 -2.82 -15.02 -2.95
CA GLY A 100 -1.90 -15.09 -1.82
C GLY A 100 -1.79 -13.78 -1.02
N VAL A 101 -2.70 -12.83 -1.23
CA VAL A 101 -2.74 -11.55 -0.49
C VAL A 101 -3.24 -11.83 0.93
N ARG A 102 -2.48 -11.41 1.94
CA ARG A 102 -2.78 -11.63 3.36
C ARG A 102 -2.83 -10.29 4.10
N GLY A 103 -3.72 -10.16 5.09
CA GLY A 103 -3.86 -8.95 5.91
C GLY A 103 -4.94 -7.97 5.44
N ALA A 104 -5.93 -8.45 4.66
CA ALA A 104 -7.22 -7.77 4.55
C ALA A 104 -7.97 -7.81 5.89
#